data_AF-A0A0R2MTK4-F1
#
_entry.id   AF-A0A0R2MTK4-F1
#
_cell.length_a   1.000
_cell.length_b   1.000
_cell.length_c   1.000
_cell.angle_alpha   90.00
_cell.angle_beta   90.00
_cell.angle_gamma   90.00
#
_symmetry.space_group_name_H-M   'P 1'
#
loop_
_entity.id
_entity.type
_entity.pdbx_description
1 polymer ?
#
loop_
_entity_poly.entity_id
_entity_poly.type
_entity_poly.pdbx_seq_one_letter_code
_entity_poly.pdbx_strand_id
1 'polypeptide(L)'
;MAVTLLILGLIICSYSDIRYRSVPAIWFDLWCLLLLIVSFNPGRVLLSATLLVFFLLFGWFTQGFGSADSFLIAVLALYFNFMTLLVLLLLACISTLLHHLLHQEATYPFILHLSLASILLIGGGFSL
;
A
#
# COMPACT_ATOMS: atom_id res chain seq x y z
N MET A 1 -4.78 4.57 16.96
CA MET A 1 -3.52 3.80 17.10
C MET A 1 -3.11 3.09 15.82
N ALA A 2 -4.02 2.39 15.14
CA ALA A 2 -3.69 1.69 13.90
C ALA A 2 -3.36 2.63 12.72
N VAL A 3 -4.12 3.74 12.58
CA VAL A 3 -3.90 4.74 11.50
C VAL A 3 -2.56 5.45 11.64
N THR A 4 -2.13 5.80 12.85
CA THR A 4 -0.82 6.41 13.10
C THR A 4 0.32 5.47 12.73
N LEU A 5 0.14 4.17 12.98
CA LEU A 5 1.12 3.13 12.65
C LEU A 5 1.19 2.91 11.13
N LEU A 6 0.04 3.00 10.45
CA LEU A 6 -0.06 2.98 8.99
C LEU A 6 0.68 4.18 8.36
N ILE A 7 0.40 5.40 8.81
CA ILE A 7 1.05 6.61 8.27
C ILE A 7 2.57 6.56 8.51
N LEU A 8 3.00 6.19 9.71
CA LEU A 8 4.42 6.19 10.06
C LEU A 8 5.21 5.18 9.22
N GLY A 9 4.67 3.97 9.03
CA GLY A 9 5.34 2.98 8.17
C GLY A 9 5.26 3.32 6.69
N LEU A 10 4.19 3.96 6.20
CA LEU A 10 4.13 4.50 4.83
C LEU A 10 5.24 5.53 4.59
N ILE A 11 5.50 6.43 5.54
CA ILE A 11 6.57 7.43 5.43
C ILE A 11 7.95 6.74 5.39
N ILE A 12 8.19 5.77 6.27
CA ILE A 12 9.46 5.04 6.32
C ILE A 12 9.70 4.23 5.04
N CYS A 13 8.67 3.52 4.56
CA CYS A 13 8.75 2.75 3.32
C CYS A 13 8.92 3.68 2.11
N SER A 14 8.21 4.81 2.07
CA SER A 14 8.36 5.85 1.04
C SER A 14 9.78 6.43 1.01
N TYR A 15 10.38 6.69 2.17
CA TYR A 15 11.78 7.13 2.25
C TYR A 15 12.75 6.06 1.70
N SER A 16 12.55 4.79 2.06
CA SER A 16 13.35 3.68 1.54
C SER A 16 13.19 3.52 0.03
N ASP A 17 11.96 3.65 -0.46
CA ASP A 17 11.59 3.56 -1.87
C ASP A 17 12.24 4.69 -2.69
N ILE A 18 12.26 5.94 -2.19
CA ILE A 18 13.00 7.04 -2.82
C ILE A 18 14.50 6.75 -2.85
N ARG A 19 15.07 6.36 -1.69
CA ARG A 19 16.52 6.33 -1.50
C ARG A 19 17.18 5.12 -2.16
N TYR A 20 16.53 3.97 -2.10
CA TYR A 20 17.08 2.68 -2.52
C TYR A 20 16.29 2.03 -3.66
N ARG A 21 15.23 2.68 -4.16
CA ARG A 21 14.31 2.16 -5.19
C ARG A 21 13.80 0.75 -4.87
N SER A 22 13.77 0.43 -3.58
CA SER A 22 13.42 -0.86 -3.03
C SER A 22 13.10 -0.70 -1.54
N VAL A 23 12.23 -1.58 -1.05
CA VAL A 23 11.89 -1.65 0.36
C VAL A 23 12.41 -2.98 0.91
N PRO A 24 13.10 -2.98 2.07
CA PRO A 24 13.59 -4.21 2.67
C PRO A 24 12.43 -5.13 3.06
N ALA A 25 12.33 -6.26 2.35
CA ALA A 25 11.18 -7.18 2.42
C ALA A 25 10.83 -7.60 3.87
N ILE A 26 11.84 -7.99 4.67
CA ILE A 26 11.61 -8.46 6.05
C ILE A 26 10.93 -7.37 6.91
N TRP A 27 11.40 -6.12 6.82
CA TRP A 27 10.83 -5.02 7.60
C TRP A 27 9.43 -4.66 7.12
N PHE A 28 9.23 -4.66 5.80
CA PHE A 28 7.96 -4.37 5.19
C PHE A 28 6.89 -5.42 5.55
N ASP A 29 7.24 -6.71 5.46
CA ASP A 29 6.36 -7.82 5.75
C ASP A 29 5.97 -7.84 7.24
N LEU A 30 6.94 -7.63 8.13
CA LEU A 30 6.69 -7.55 9.57
C LEU A 30 5.77 -6.39 9.94
N TRP A 31 5.97 -5.22 9.32
CA TRP A 31 5.12 -4.07 9.54
C TRP A 31 3.69 -4.30 9.02
N CYS A 32 3.55 -4.87 7.81
CA CYS A 32 2.25 -5.24 7.25
C CYS A 32 1.51 -6.28 8.11
N LEU A 33 2.21 -7.30 8.61
CA LEU A 33 1.66 -8.28 9.55
C LEU A 33 1.19 -7.62 10.85
N LEU A 34 1.98 -6.69 11.39
CA LEU A 34 1.61 -5.95 12.60
C LEU A 34 0.34 -5.12 12.37
N LEU A 35 0.22 -4.43 11.24
CA LEU A 35 -1.01 -3.71 10.87
C LEU A 35 -2.22 -4.65 10.78
N LEU A 36 -2.03 -5.84 10.21
CA LEU A 36 -3.09 -6.84 10.05
C LEU A 36 -3.60 -7.35 11.42
N ILE A 37 -2.69 -7.55 12.38
CA ILE A 37 -3.03 -7.95 13.75
C ILE A 37 -3.74 -6.80 14.49
N VAL A 38 -3.21 -5.57 14.40
CA VAL A 38 -3.73 -4.42 15.13
C VAL A 38 -5.09 -3.95 14.60
N SER A 39 -5.34 -4.09 13.29
CA SER A 39 -6.62 -3.75 12.65
C SER A 39 -7.53 -4.95 12.42
N PHE A 40 -7.33 -6.02 13.17
CA PHE A 40 -8.17 -7.19 13.09
C PHE A 40 -9.63 -6.83 13.42
N ASN A 41 -10.52 -6.99 12.45
CA ASN A 41 -11.95 -6.75 12.61
C ASN A 41 -12.74 -7.97 12.09
N PRO A 42 -13.44 -8.72 12.96
CA PRO A 42 -14.08 -9.99 12.60
C PRO A 42 -15.01 -9.90 11.38
N GLY A 43 -15.67 -8.75 11.16
CA GLY A 43 -16.55 -8.53 10.00
C GLY A 43 -15.82 -8.37 8.66
N ARG A 44 -14.51 -8.09 8.67
CA ARG A 44 -13.68 -7.88 7.46
C ARG A 44 -12.59 -8.95 7.27
N VAL A 45 -12.49 -9.93 8.17
CA VAL A 45 -11.46 -11.00 8.14
C VAL A 45 -11.54 -11.83 6.87
N LEU A 46 -12.75 -12.19 6.42
CA LEU A 46 -12.90 -13.00 5.22
C LEU A 46 -12.35 -12.27 3.99
N LEU A 47 -12.70 -10.98 3.86
CA LEU A 47 -12.26 -10.13 2.76
C LEU A 47 -10.74 -9.92 2.79
N SER A 48 -10.17 -9.62 3.96
CA SER A 48 -8.73 -9.45 4.09
C SER A 48 -7.94 -10.74 3.88
N ALA A 49 -8.45 -11.87 4.35
CA ALA A 49 -7.86 -13.19 4.09
C ALA A 49 -7.92 -13.54 2.60
N THR A 50 -9.05 -13.30 1.93
CA THR A 50 -9.18 -13.54 0.48
C THR A 50 -8.25 -12.66 -0.34
N LEU A 51 -8.12 -11.37 0.00
CA LEU A 51 -7.21 -10.46 -0.67
C LEU A 51 -5.75 -10.87 -0.43
N LEU A 52 -5.38 -11.21 0.80
CA LEU A 52 -4.04 -11.64 1.15
C LEU A 52 -3.65 -12.91 0.37
N VAL A 53 -4.53 -13.91 0.31
CA VAL A 53 -4.31 -15.14 -0.49
C VAL A 53 -4.21 -14.81 -1.98
N PHE A 54 -5.10 -13.97 -2.50
CA PHE A 54 -5.09 -13.57 -3.91
C PHE A 54 -3.78 -12.86 -4.28
N PHE A 55 -3.28 -11.96 -3.44
CA PHE A 55 -2.05 -11.22 -3.70
C PHE A 55 -0.77 -12.05 -3.46
N LEU A 56 -0.77 -12.99 -2.51
CA LEU A 56 0.31 -13.98 -2.39
C LEU A 56 0.40 -14.87 -3.64
N LEU A 57 -0.75 -15.34 -4.14
CA LEU A 57 -0.81 -16.09 -5.40
C LEU A 57 -0.35 -15.22 -6.58
N PHE A 58 -0.80 -13.96 -6.64
CA PHE A 58 -0.40 -13.03 -7.69
C PHE A 58 1.11 -12.78 -7.69
N GLY A 59 1.70 -12.51 -6.53
CA GLY A 59 3.15 -12.36 -6.37
C GLY A 59 3.93 -13.62 -6.75
N TRP A 60 3.37 -14.81 -6.55
CA TRP A 60 3.97 -16.06 -7.00
C TRP A 60 3.95 -16.20 -8.54
N PHE A 61 2.84 -15.85 -9.19
CA PHE A 61 2.72 -15.84 -10.65
C PHE A 61 3.60 -14.76 -11.31
N THR A 62 3.82 -13.61 -10.66
CA THR A 62 4.64 -12.50 -11.19
C THR A 62 6.12 -12.60 -10.83
N GLN A 63 6.59 -13.74 -10.30
CA GLN A 63 7.98 -13.94 -9.83
C GLN A 63 8.45 -12.85 -8.84
N GLY A 64 7.54 -12.37 -7.98
CA GLY A 64 7.83 -11.33 -7.00
C GLY A 64 7.77 -9.90 -7.55
N PHE A 65 7.50 -9.70 -8.84
CA PHE A 65 7.32 -8.36 -9.38
C PHE A 65 5.99 -7.76 -8.89
N GLY A 66 6.06 -6.63 -8.19
CA GLY A 66 4.89 -5.95 -7.61
C GLY A 66 4.26 -6.64 -6.40
N SER A 67 4.92 -7.63 -5.79
CA SER A 67 4.39 -8.34 -4.62
C SER A 67 4.22 -7.41 -3.41
N ALA A 68 5.19 -6.54 -3.16
CA ALA A 68 5.15 -5.57 -2.06
C ALA A 68 3.96 -4.59 -2.20
N ASP A 69 3.74 -4.05 -3.40
CA ASP A 69 2.63 -3.14 -3.68
C ASP A 69 1.28 -3.83 -3.49
N SER A 70 1.17 -5.06 -3.99
CA SER A 70 -0.04 -5.87 -3.87
C SER A 70 -0.38 -6.21 -2.41
N PHE A 71 0.64 -6.51 -1.59
CA PHE A 71 0.48 -6.77 -0.17
C PHE A 71 0.09 -5.51 0.59
N LEU A 72 0.67 -4.35 0.24
CA LEU A 72 0.30 -3.06 0.81
C LEU A 72 -1.17 -2.72 0.56
N ILE A 73 -1.67 -2.97 -0.65
CA ILE A 73 -3.06 -2.76 -1.02
C ILE A 73 -3.99 -3.67 -0.20
N ALA A 74 -3.60 -4.93 -0.01
CA ALA A 74 -4.34 -5.87 0.85
C ALA A 74 -4.49 -5.35 2.28
N VAL A 75 -3.41 -4.79 2.83
CA VAL A 75 -3.41 -4.19 4.17
C VAL A 75 -4.25 -2.93 4.20
N LEU A 76 -4.17 -2.05 3.19
CA LEU A 76 -5.00 -0.85 3.10
C LEU A 76 -6.50 -1.16 3.04
N ALA A 77 -6.90 -2.30 2.47
CA ALA A 77 -8.30 -2.73 2.42
C ALA A 77 -8.91 -3.04 3.81
N LEU A 78 -8.08 -3.23 4.83
CA LEU A 78 -8.55 -3.32 6.22
C LEU A 78 -9.03 -1.98 6.75
N TYR A 79 -8.42 -0.90 6.29
CA TYR A 79 -8.62 0.46 6.78
C TYR A 79 -9.64 1.22 5.95
N PHE A 80 -9.65 1.03 4.63
CA PHE A 80 -10.51 1.78 3.71
C PHE A 80 -11.61 0.89 3.15
N ASN A 81 -12.80 1.48 2.97
CA ASN A 81 -13.84 0.84 2.16
C ASN A 81 -13.38 0.69 0.70
N PHE A 82 -13.95 -0.28 -0.01
CA PHE A 82 -13.56 -0.63 -1.38
C PHE A 82 -13.55 0.58 -2.33
N MET A 83 -14.56 1.45 -2.26
CA MET A 83 -14.62 2.66 -3.10
C MET A 83 -13.47 3.62 -2.80
N THR A 84 -13.17 3.86 -1.52
CA THR A 84 -12.07 4.75 -1.11
C THR A 84 -10.72 4.19 -1.53
N LEU A 85 -10.53 2.87 -1.39
CA LEU A 85 -9.32 2.18 -1.81
C LEU A 85 -9.12 2.25 -3.34
N LEU A 86 -10.20 2.12 -4.11
CA LEU A 86 -10.15 2.25 -5.56
C LEU A 86 -9.74 3.67 -5.98
N VAL A 87 -10.28 4.70 -5.34
CA VAL A 87 -9.90 6.10 -5.58
C VAL A 87 -8.43 6.33 -5.23
N LEU A 88 -7.97 5.79 -4.11
CA LEU A 88 -6.58 5.88 -3.66
C LEU A 88 -5.63 5.23 -4.67
N LEU A 89 -5.96 4.03 -5.14
CA LEU A 89 -5.19 3.32 -6.14
C LEU A 89 -5.18 4.08 -7.47
N LEU A 90 -6.32 4.62 -7.88
CA LEU A 90 -6.43 5.42 -9.11
C LEU A 90 -5.56 6.68 -9.03
N LEU A 91 -5.57 7.39 -7.90
CA LEU A 91 -4.71 8.54 -7.65
C LEU A 91 -3.22 8.17 -7.69
N ALA A 92 -2.85 7.04 -7.06
CA ALA A 92 -1.48 6.53 -7.10
C ALA A 92 -1.05 6.18 -8.54
N CYS A 93 -1.92 5.54 -9.32
CA CYS A 93 -1.66 5.20 -10.73
C CYS A 93 -1.57 6.44 -11.62
N ILE A 94 -2.47 7.42 -11.48
CA ILE A 94 -2.42 8.66 -12.28
C ILE A 94 -1.15 9.45 -11.96
N SER A 95 -0.82 9.58 -10.68
CA SER A 95 0.36 10.36 -10.27
C SER A 95 1.67 9.69 -10.67
N THR A 96 1.77 8.36 -10.61
CA THR A 96 2.92 7.62 -11.15
C THR A 96 3.02 7.74 -12.67
N LEU A 97 1.90 7.69 -13.40
CA LEU A 97 1.88 7.87 -14.85
C LEU A 97 2.30 9.30 -15.25
N LEU A 98 1.81 10.32 -14.53
CA LEU A 98 2.23 11.71 -14.72
C LEU A 98 3.73 11.88 -14.43
N HIS A 99 4.22 11.27 -13.35
CA HIS A 99 5.63 11.29 -12.99
C HIS A 99 6.49 10.66 -14.08
N HIS A 100 6.06 9.53 -14.66
CA HIS A 100 6.77 8.88 -15.75
C HIS A 100 6.81 9.72 -17.03
N LEU A 101 5.70 10.38 -17.38
CA LEU A 101 5.64 11.27 -18.54
C LEU A 101 6.62 12.46 -18.41
N LEU A 102 6.86 12.92 -17.17
CA LEU A 102 7.77 14.02 -16.89
C LEU A 102 9.22 13.57 -16.67
N HIS A 103 9.43 12.36 -16.13
CA HIS A 103 10.73 11.80 -15.78
C HIS A 103 10.84 10.37 -16.31
N GLN A 104 11.65 10.17 -17.34
CA GLN A 104 11.90 8.87 -17.98
C GLN A 104 12.81 7.96 -17.12
N GLU A 105 12.50 7.80 -15.84
CA GLU A 105 13.24 6.88 -14.96
C GLU A 105 12.71 5.44 -15.10
N ALA A 106 13.62 4.46 -15.04
CA ALA A 106 13.32 3.04 -15.21
C ALA A 106 12.63 2.38 -14.00
N THR A 107 12.60 3.04 -12.84
CA THR A 107 12.08 2.50 -11.58
C THR A 107 11.24 3.53 -10.85
N TYR A 108 9.97 3.22 -10.59
CA TYR A 108 8.99 4.15 -10.02
C TYR A 108 8.80 3.93 -8.53
N PRO A 109 8.87 4.99 -7.70
CA PRO A 109 8.56 4.87 -6.29
C PRO A 109 7.04 4.85 -6.09
N PHE A 110 6.41 3.71 -6.33
CA PHE A 110 4.95 3.54 -6.24
C PHE A 110 4.44 3.75 -4.82
N ILE A 111 5.20 3.29 -3.82
CA ILE A 111 4.84 3.39 -2.39
C ILE A 111 4.81 4.86 -1.97
N LEU A 112 5.65 5.71 -2.55
CA LEU A 112 5.59 7.15 -2.31
C LEU A 112 4.26 7.76 -2.78
N HIS A 113 3.84 7.44 -4.00
CA HIS A 113 2.60 7.98 -4.56
C HIS A 113 1.37 7.46 -3.81
N LEU A 114 1.42 6.20 -3.39
CA LEU A 114 0.41 5.61 -2.51
C LEU A 114 0.38 6.28 -1.13
N SER A 115 1.53 6.62 -0.55
CA SER A 115 1.65 7.34 0.73
C SER A 115 1.05 8.75 0.65
N LEU A 116 1.28 9.46 -0.46
CA LEU A 116 0.68 10.78 -0.67
C LEU A 116 -0.84 10.70 -0.83
N ALA A 117 -1.33 9.76 -1.64
CA ALA A 117 -2.78 9.57 -1.85
C ALA A 117 -3.49 9.20 -0.54
N SER A 118 -2.89 8.31 0.26
CA SER A 118 -3.43 7.89 1.55
C SER A 118 -3.45 9.02 2.58
N ILE A 119 -2.39 9.83 2.68
CA ILE A 119 -2.37 11.02 3.56
C ILE A 119 -3.44 12.04 3.13
N LEU A 120 -3.58 12.29 1.83
CA LEU A 120 -4.54 13.25 1.28
C LEU A 120 -5.98 12.83 1.58
N LEU A 121 -6.31 11.55 1.42
CA LEU A 121 -7.65 11.03 1.73
C LEU A 121 -7.97 11.04 3.23
N ILE A 122 -6.99 10.67 4.09
CA ILE A 122 -7.16 10.74 5.55
C ILE A 122 -7.34 12.18 6.01
N GLY A 123 -6.56 13.12 5.47
CA GLY A 123 -6.66 14.55 5.79
C GLY A 123 -7.92 15.21 5.23
N GLY A 124 -8.46 14.71 4.11
CA GLY A 124 -9.68 15.20 3.47
C GLY A 124 -10.98 14.74 4.13
N GLY A 125 -10.93 13.97 5.22
CA GLY A 125 -12.12 13.51 5.94
C GLY A 125 -12.91 12.40 5.21
N PHE A 126 -12.32 11.77 4.18
CA PHE A 126 -12.89 10.55 3.61
C PHE A 126 -12.78 9.44 4.68
N SER A 127 -13.94 9.06 5.23
CA SER A 127 -14.03 8.17 6.37
C SER A 127 -13.43 6.78 6.11
N LEU A 128 -12.69 6.32 7.13
CA LEU A 128 -12.26 4.92 7.37
C LEU A 128 -13.48 4.03 7.70
#